data_AF-A0A7J7I054-F1
#
_entry.id   AF-A0A7J7I054-F1
#
_cell.length_a   1.000
_cell.length_b   1.000
_cell.length_c   1.000
_cell.angle_alpha   90.00
_cell.angle_beta   90.00
_cell.angle_gamma   90.00
#
_symmetry.space_group_name_H-M   'P 1'
#
loop_
_entity.id
_entity.type
_entity.pdbx_description
1 polymer ?
#
loop_
_entity_poly.entity_id
_entity_poly.type
_entity_poly.pdbx_seq_one_letter_code
_entity_poly.pdbx_strand_id
1 'polypeptide(L)'
;MNAKPKRRTVKENGDTGEDLVLATLIGNGEDLGPMVKHAFEMGRPEALLHQLKFVVKKKEVEIEELCKLHYEEFILAVDELRGVLVDAEELKSELASDNFRLQEVGSSLLLKLDELLQSYSIKKNVTEAIKRSRNCVQVLDLCVKCNNHISELRFYPALKTIDLIEKNYLQNIPVKTLRMLIEERIPIIKSHIEKKVTSQVNEWLVLIRSTAKDIGQTAIKYAALARQRDEETLACQRKAEEQSCSGLEDFPYTLDVEEIDEDSVLKFDLTPLHRAYHIHTCLGIPEKFRDYYYKNRLLQLSSDLQISSTQPFLESHQTFLAQIAGYFIVEDRVLRTAGGLLLASQVETMWETAVAKVTSVLEEQFSHMDTASHILLVKDYVTLLGATLRQYGYEVGSILEILNHSREKYHELLLTECRQQITDILAN
;
A
#
# COMPACT_ATOMS: atom_id res chain seq x y z
N MET A 1 -14.01 -71.88 131.27
CA MET A 1 -15.13 -72.63 131.89
C MET A 1 -16.36 -72.39 131.03
N ASN A 2 -17.07 -73.47 130.66
CA ASN A 2 -18.45 -73.54 130.12
C ASN A 2 -18.74 -72.81 128.78
N ALA A 3 -19.38 -73.40 127.76
CA ALA A 3 -20.09 -74.66 127.65
C ALA A 3 -20.13 -75.11 126.18
N LYS A 4 -20.04 -76.41 125.94
CA LYS A 4 -20.56 -77.06 124.72
C LYS A 4 -22.10 -77.07 124.80
N PRO A 5 -22.77 -77.04 123.65
CA PRO A 5 -23.82 -78.02 123.44
C PRO A 5 -23.62 -78.82 122.14
N LYS A 6 -23.55 -80.14 122.37
CA LYS A 6 -24.10 -81.26 121.59
C LYS A 6 -24.13 -81.18 120.05
N ARG A 7 -23.26 -82.04 119.48
CA ARG A 7 -23.42 -82.78 118.22
C ARG A 7 -24.89 -83.07 117.86
N ARG A 8 -25.29 -82.63 116.67
CA ARG A 8 -26.11 -83.44 115.76
C ARG A 8 -25.18 -83.92 114.64
N THR A 9 -24.79 -85.19 114.72
CA THR A 9 -24.21 -85.93 113.61
C THR A 9 -25.30 -86.11 112.56
N VAL A 10 -25.33 -85.24 111.56
CA VAL A 10 -25.99 -85.51 110.27
C VAL A 10 -24.90 -86.15 109.41
N LYS A 11 -25.13 -87.39 108.98
CA LYS A 11 -24.38 -88.02 107.89
C LYS A 11 -24.62 -87.16 106.65
N GLU A 12 -23.64 -86.35 106.26
CA GLU A 12 -23.63 -85.74 104.93
C GLU A 12 -22.73 -86.59 104.03
N ASN A 13 -23.35 -87.04 102.96
CA ASN A 13 -22.84 -87.96 101.96
C ASN A 13 -21.62 -87.36 101.25
N GLY A 14 -20.68 -88.22 100.82
CA GLY A 14 -19.44 -87.81 100.18
C GLY A 14 -19.64 -87.20 98.79
N ASP A 15 -19.73 -85.87 98.72
CA ASP A 15 -19.90 -85.11 97.47
C ASP A 15 -18.80 -84.05 97.23
N THR A 16 -17.91 -83.79 98.19
CA THR A 16 -16.84 -82.76 98.09
C THR A 16 -15.75 -83.03 97.05
N GLY A 17 -15.72 -84.21 96.44
CA GLY A 17 -14.74 -84.57 95.41
C GLY A 17 -15.12 -84.13 94.00
N GLU A 18 -16.42 -84.02 93.71
CA GLU A 18 -16.91 -83.73 92.36
C GLU A 18 -16.84 -82.22 92.02
N ASP A 19 -16.99 -81.36 93.03
CA ASP A 19 -16.93 -79.88 92.89
C ASP A 19 -15.57 -79.35 92.43
N LEU A 20 -14.47 -79.99 92.87
CA LEU A 20 -13.10 -79.57 92.53
C LEU A 20 -12.71 -79.97 91.10
N VAL A 21 -13.27 -81.06 90.59
CA VAL A 21 -13.02 -81.59 89.24
C VAL A 21 -13.67 -80.69 88.19
N LEU A 22 -14.90 -80.23 88.41
CA LEU A 22 -15.61 -79.35 87.49
C LEU A 22 -14.91 -77.99 87.32
N ALA A 23 -14.44 -77.39 88.41
CA ALA A 23 -13.72 -76.11 88.37
C ALA A 23 -12.37 -76.22 87.63
N THR A 24 -11.72 -77.38 87.69
CA THR A 24 -10.44 -77.63 87.01
C THR A 24 -10.64 -77.88 85.51
N LEU A 25 -11.69 -78.62 85.14
CA LEU A 25 -12.08 -78.85 83.74
C LEU A 25 -12.47 -77.56 83.02
N ILE A 26 -13.22 -76.67 83.69
CA ILE A 26 -13.59 -75.34 83.18
C ILE A 26 -12.35 -74.44 83.06
N GLY A 27 -11.44 -74.50 84.03
CA GLY A 27 -10.18 -73.74 83.99
C GLY A 27 -9.25 -74.13 82.84
N ASN A 28 -9.31 -75.40 82.42
CA ASN A 28 -8.48 -75.96 81.35
C ASN A 28 -9.14 -75.92 79.95
N GLY A 29 -10.42 -75.51 79.85
CA GLY A 29 -11.14 -75.39 78.58
C GLY A 29 -11.61 -76.72 77.96
N GLU A 30 -11.84 -77.75 78.77
CA GLU A 30 -12.28 -79.08 78.30
C GLU A 30 -13.80 -79.15 78.01
N ASP A 31 -14.22 -80.06 77.14
CA ASP A 31 -15.62 -80.21 76.73
C ASP A 31 -16.49 -80.74 77.89
N LEU A 32 -17.48 -79.94 78.27
CA LEU A 32 -18.41 -80.22 79.38
C LEU A 32 -19.55 -81.17 78.97
N GLY A 33 -19.71 -81.47 77.68
CA GLY A 33 -20.78 -82.30 77.13
C GLY A 33 -20.94 -83.68 77.78
N PRO A 34 -19.86 -84.46 78.02
CA PRO A 34 -19.94 -85.78 78.67
C PRO A 34 -20.42 -85.72 80.12
N MET A 35 -20.05 -84.67 80.87
CA MET A 35 -20.49 -84.49 82.26
C MET A 35 -21.94 -84.05 82.36
N VAL A 36 -22.38 -83.18 81.46
CA VAL A 36 -23.80 -82.81 81.34
C VAL A 36 -24.62 -84.07 81.06
N LYS A 37 -24.18 -84.92 80.11
CA LYS A 37 -24.87 -86.16 79.78
C LYS A 37 -24.93 -87.13 80.97
N HIS A 38 -23.82 -87.33 81.68
CA HIS A 38 -23.75 -88.19 82.88
C HIS A 38 -24.65 -87.67 84.02
N ALA A 39 -24.72 -86.36 84.25
CA ALA A 39 -25.58 -85.77 85.28
C ALA A 39 -27.08 -85.94 85.00
N PHE A 40 -27.48 -85.87 83.73
CA PHE A 40 -28.85 -86.17 83.29
C PHE A 40 -29.17 -87.67 83.33
N GLU A 41 -28.22 -88.55 83.00
CA GLU A 41 -28.37 -90.02 83.09
C GLU A 41 -28.49 -90.51 84.55
N MET A 42 -27.81 -89.86 85.50
CA MET A 42 -27.87 -90.16 86.94
C MET A 42 -29.05 -89.50 87.67
N GLY A 43 -29.91 -88.76 86.96
CA GLY A 43 -31.12 -88.14 87.52
C GLY A 43 -30.86 -87.02 88.54
N ARG A 44 -29.69 -86.36 88.50
CA ARG A 44 -29.33 -85.23 89.38
C ARG A 44 -28.85 -83.98 88.59
N PRO A 45 -29.63 -83.43 87.65
CA PRO A 45 -29.25 -82.23 86.90
C PRO A 45 -29.18 -80.96 87.78
N GLU A 46 -29.93 -80.89 88.88
CA GLU A 46 -29.94 -79.76 89.79
C GLU A 46 -28.61 -79.59 90.54
N ALA A 47 -27.91 -80.69 90.83
CA ALA A 47 -26.60 -80.68 91.48
C ALA A 47 -25.53 -80.04 90.58
N LEU A 48 -25.48 -80.44 89.29
CA LEU A 48 -24.57 -79.86 88.30
C LEU A 48 -24.85 -78.36 88.09
N LEU A 49 -26.12 -77.94 88.05
CA LEU A 49 -26.49 -76.54 87.91
C LEU A 49 -26.09 -75.71 89.14
N HIS A 50 -26.16 -76.29 90.34
CA HIS A 50 -25.62 -75.68 91.55
C HIS A 50 -24.10 -75.53 91.51
N GLN A 51 -23.38 -76.54 91.01
CA GLN A 51 -21.92 -76.50 90.83
C GLN A 51 -21.48 -75.44 89.81
N LEU A 52 -22.15 -75.37 88.65
CA LEU A 52 -21.90 -74.32 87.65
C LEU A 52 -22.16 -72.92 88.21
N LYS A 53 -23.26 -72.73 88.95
CA LYS A 53 -23.54 -71.45 89.63
C LYS A 53 -22.47 -71.12 90.68
N PHE A 54 -21.93 -72.12 91.37
CA PHE A 54 -20.83 -71.93 92.31
C PHE A 54 -19.54 -71.49 91.59
N VAL A 55 -19.20 -72.12 90.46
CA VAL A 55 -18.04 -71.72 89.64
C VAL A 55 -18.20 -70.30 89.07
N VAL A 56 -19.38 -69.94 88.57
CA VAL A 56 -19.67 -68.57 88.10
C VAL A 56 -19.46 -67.57 89.23
N LYS A 57 -20.04 -67.80 90.41
CA LYS A 57 -19.82 -66.94 91.57
C LYS A 57 -18.34 -66.86 91.98
N LYS A 58 -17.61 -67.97 91.93
CA LYS A 58 -16.18 -67.98 92.23
C LYS A 58 -15.39 -67.15 91.22
N LYS A 59 -15.71 -67.25 89.92
CA LYS A 59 -15.08 -66.45 88.87
C LYS A 59 -15.46 -64.97 88.92
N GLU A 60 -16.70 -64.64 89.30
CA GLU A 60 -17.11 -63.27 89.58
C GLU A 60 -16.29 -62.68 90.73
N VAL A 61 -16.04 -63.45 91.80
CA VAL A 61 -15.18 -63.02 92.91
C VAL A 61 -13.72 -62.89 92.47
N GLU A 62 -13.18 -63.83 91.68
CA GLU A 62 -11.81 -63.72 91.15
C GLU A 62 -11.65 -62.48 90.23
N ILE A 63 -12.65 -62.17 89.40
CA ILE A 63 -12.68 -60.95 88.58
C ILE A 63 -12.76 -59.71 89.48
N GLU A 64 -13.61 -59.74 90.50
CA GLU A 64 -13.75 -58.62 91.44
C GLU A 64 -12.45 -58.38 92.23
N GLU A 65 -11.73 -59.45 92.62
CA GLU A 65 -10.42 -59.36 93.26
C GLU A 65 -9.34 -58.84 92.31
N LEU A 66 -9.31 -59.30 91.05
CA LEU A 66 -8.38 -58.80 90.03
C LEU A 66 -8.64 -57.32 89.73
N CYS A 67 -9.91 -56.93 89.60
CA CYS A 67 -10.32 -55.55 89.46
C CYS A 67 -9.98 -54.73 90.71
N LYS A 68 -10.10 -55.27 91.93
CA LYS A 68 -9.65 -54.60 93.17
C LYS A 68 -8.12 -54.50 93.28
N LEU A 69 -7.36 -55.34 92.62
CA LEU A 69 -5.90 -55.25 92.55
C LEU A 69 -5.43 -54.20 91.54
N HIS A 70 -6.10 -54.08 90.39
CA HIS A 70 -5.69 -53.22 89.28
C HIS A 70 -6.62 -52.02 89.01
N TYR A 71 -7.53 -51.67 89.93
CA TYR A 71 -8.48 -50.57 89.72
C TYR A 71 -7.77 -49.23 89.46
N GLU A 72 -6.62 -48.99 90.10
CA GLU A 72 -5.85 -47.76 89.94
C GLU A 72 -5.28 -47.63 88.52
N GLU A 73 -4.66 -48.69 87.98
CA GLU A 73 -4.14 -48.72 86.60
C GLU A 73 -5.27 -48.61 85.57
N PHE A 74 -6.41 -49.26 85.83
CA PHE A 74 -7.59 -49.15 84.97
C PHE A 74 -8.17 -47.73 84.95
N ILE A 75 -8.26 -47.07 86.11
CA ILE A 75 -8.72 -45.68 86.21
C ILE A 75 -7.75 -44.75 85.46
N LEU A 76 -6.44 -44.94 85.63
CA LEU A 76 -5.43 -44.15 84.91
C LEU A 76 -5.54 -44.32 83.39
N ALA A 77 -5.68 -45.54 82.89
CA ALA A 77 -5.85 -45.79 81.45
C ALA A 77 -7.15 -45.17 80.89
N VAL A 78 -8.24 -45.21 81.66
CA VAL A 78 -9.52 -44.57 81.29
C VAL A 78 -9.39 -43.04 81.30
N ASP A 79 -8.69 -42.47 82.29
CA ASP A 79 -8.43 -41.04 82.35
C ASP A 79 -7.49 -40.57 81.21
N GLU A 80 -6.48 -41.36 80.84
CA GLU A 80 -5.64 -41.09 79.67
C GLU A 80 -6.44 -41.14 78.36
N LEU A 81 -7.29 -42.15 78.17
CA LEU A 81 -8.21 -42.22 77.03
C LEU A 81 -9.16 -41.02 76.97
N ARG A 82 -9.64 -40.55 78.14
CA ARG A 82 -10.43 -39.32 78.23
C ARG A 82 -9.59 -38.10 77.84
N GLY A 83 -8.32 -38.04 78.26
CA GLY A 83 -7.37 -37.00 77.84
C GLY A 83 -7.20 -36.96 76.32
N VAL A 84 -6.92 -38.10 75.70
CA VAL A 84 -6.79 -38.22 74.24
C VAL A 84 -8.08 -37.80 73.51
N LEU A 85 -9.26 -38.10 74.08
CA LEU A 85 -10.54 -37.63 73.54
C LEU A 85 -10.69 -36.10 73.60
N VAL A 86 -10.23 -35.48 74.69
CA VAL A 86 -10.22 -34.01 74.82
C VAL A 86 -9.26 -33.40 73.81
N ASP A 87 -8.03 -33.91 73.74
CA ASP A 87 -7.01 -33.44 72.80
C ASP A 87 -7.47 -33.61 71.34
N ALA A 88 -8.18 -34.70 71.02
CA ALA A 88 -8.74 -34.93 69.69
C ALA A 88 -9.85 -33.94 69.32
N GLU A 89 -10.71 -33.57 70.28
CA GLU A 89 -11.75 -32.56 70.04
C GLU A 89 -11.16 -31.15 69.94
N GLU A 90 -10.11 -30.84 70.73
CA GLU A 90 -9.36 -29.58 70.62
C GLU A 90 -8.69 -29.47 69.24
N LEU A 91 -7.96 -30.51 68.81
CA LEU A 91 -7.34 -30.57 67.48
C LEU A 91 -8.38 -30.43 66.36
N LYS A 92 -9.56 -31.05 66.50
CA LYS A 92 -10.65 -30.91 65.53
C LYS A 92 -11.18 -29.47 65.48
N SER A 93 -11.26 -28.79 66.62
CA SER A 93 -11.67 -27.39 66.70
C SER A 93 -10.63 -26.46 66.07
N GLU A 94 -9.34 -26.67 66.37
CA GLU A 94 -8.23 -25.94 65.75
C GLU A 94 -8.20 -26.16 64.23
N LEU A 95 -8.34 -27.39 63.76
CA LEU A 95 -8.39 -27.71 62.34
C LEU A 95 -9.58 -27.05 61.63
N ALA A 96 -10.75 -27.00 62.28
CA ALA A 96 -11.92 -26.31 61.76
C ALA A 96 -11.69 -24.79 61.67
N SER A 97 -11.08 -24.20 62.70
CA SER A 97 -10.69 -22.78 62.73
C SER A 97 -9.69 -22.43 61.64
N ASP A 98 -8.63 -23.22 61.49
CA ASP A 98 -7.61 -22.99 60.47
C ASP A 98 -8.14 -23.22 59.05
N ASN A 99 -9.02 -24.21 58.85
CA ASN A 99 -9.71 -24.38 57.57
C ASN A 99 -10.61 -23.17 57.26
N PHE A 100 -11.32 -22.62 58.24
CA PHE A 100 -12.13 -21.42 58.05
C PHE A 100 -11.26 -20.22 57.64
N ARG A 101 -10.15 -19.99 58.35
CA ARG A 101 -9.18 -18.92 58.03
C ARG A 101 -8.56 -19.10 56.64
N LEU A 102 -8.21 -20.34 56.27
CA LEU A 102 -7.68 -20.65 54.94
C LEU A 102 -8.71 -20.35 53.84
N GLN A 103 -9.97 -20.73 54.05
CA GLN A 103 -11.04 -20.44 53.11
C GLN A 103 -11.33 -18.94 53.00
N GLU A 104 -11.30 -18.20 54.10
CA GLU A 104 -11.48 -16.75 54.12
C GLU A 104 -10.37 -16.03 53.33
N VAL A 105 -9.10 -16.34 53.65
CA VAL A 105 -7.95 -15.77 52.94
C VAL A 105 -7.94 -16.21 51.47
N GLY A 106 -8.22 -17.48 51.19
CA GLY A 106 -8.30 -18.02 49.84
C GLY A 106 -9.39 -17.36 49.00
N SER A 107 -10.57 -17.13 49.58
CA SER A 107 -11.68 -16.45 48.91
C SER A 107 -11.35 -14.99 48.61
N SER A 108 -10.75 -14.27 49.57
CA SER A 108 -10.29 -12.90 49.36
C SER A 108 -9.22 -12.81 48.27
N LEU A 109 -8.30 -13.79 48.22
CA LEU A 109 -7.25 -13.84 47.20
C LEU A 109 -7.82 -14.13 45.81
N LEU A 110 -8.79 -15.04 45.70
CA LEU A 110 -9.48 -15.35 44.44
C LEU A 110 -10.20 -14.12 43.88
N LEU A 111 -10.87 -13.32 44.72
CA LEU A 111 -11.49 -12.07 44.29
C LEU A 111 -10.44 -11.09 43.74
N LYS A 112 -9.30 -10.95 44.41
CA LYS A 112 -8.19 -10.10 43.94
C LYS A 112 -7.58 -10.61 42.64
N LEU A 113 -7.51 -11.93 42.45
CA LEU A 113 -7.05 -12.54 41.21
C LEU A 113 -8.01 -12.25 40.05
N ASP A 114 -9.33 -12.33 40.29
CA ASP A 114 -10.32 -12.01 39.25
C ASP A 114 -10.29 -10.53 38.87
N GLU A 115 -10.20 -9.62 39.85
CA GLU A 115 -9.97 -8.19 39.61
C GLU A 115 -8.71 -7.94 38.76
N LEU A 116 -7.62 -8.66 39.05
CA LEU A 116 -6.38 -8.56 38.30
C LEU A 116 -6.53 -9.07 36.85
N LEU A 117 -7.21 -10.20 36.63
CA LEU A 117 -7.49 -10.73 35.30
C LEU A 117 -8.36 -9.78 34.47
N GLN A 118 -9.40 -9.21 35.09
CA GLN A 118 -10.21 -8.17 34.47
C GLN A 118 -9.37 -6.95 34.09
N SER A 119 -8.49 -6.48 34.99
CA SER A 119 -7.58 -5.38 34.71
C SER A 119 -6.61 -5.69 33.56
N TYR A 120 -6.10 -6.92 33.45
CA TYR A 120 -5.28 -7.34 32.31
C TYR A 120 -6.07 -7.34 30.99
N SER A 121 -7.32 -7.80 31.01
CA SER A 121 -8.21 -7.77 29.85
C SER A 121 -8.48 -6.33 29.39
N ILE A 122 -8.80 -5.43 30.32
CA ILE A 122 -8.98 -4.00 30.05
C ILE A 122 -7.69 -3.40 29.47
N LYS A 123 -6.53 -3.67 30.07
CA LYS A 123 -5.23 -3.20 29.57
C LYS A 123 -4.97 -3.66 28.13
N LYS A 124 -5.27 -4.92 27.81
CA LYS A 124 -5.13 -5.47 26.44
C LYS A 124 -6.05 -4.74 25.46
N ASN A 125 -7.32 -4.57 25.81
CA ASN A 125 -8.31 -3.89 24.97
C ASN A 125 -7.93 -2.41 24.75
N VAL A 126 -7.49 -1.71 25.80
CA VAL A 126 -7.01 -0.32 25.71
C VAL A 126 -5.76 -0.23 24.83
N THR A 127 -4.81 -1.13 24.97
CA THR A 127 -3.59 -1.16 24.15
C THR A 127 -3.91 -1.36 22.67
N GLU A 128 -4.85 -2.26 22.36
CA GLU A 128 -5.31 -2.50 21.00
C GLU A 128 -6.08 -1.30 20.43
N ALA A 129 -6.93 -0.66 21.23
CA ALA A 129 -7.63 0.57 20.84
C ALA A 129 -6.66 1.72 20.54
N ILE A 130 -5.59 1.89 21.33
CA ILE A 130 -4.54 2.88 21.09
C ILE A 130 -3.82 2.61 19.76
N LYS A 131 -3.47 1.35 19.46
CA LYS A 131 -2.83 0.98 18.18
C LYS A 131 -3.74 1.31 17.00
N ARG A 132 -5.01 0.92 17.08
CA ARG A 132 -6.02 1.20 16.05
C ARG A 132 -6.23 2.70 15.83
N SER A 133 -6.33 3.47 16.91
CA SER A 133 -6.46 4.93 16.86
C SER A 133 -5.23 5.58 16.22
N ARG A 134 -4.01 5.15 16.59
CA ARG A 134 -2.76 5.64 15.99
C ARG A 134 -2.71 5.40 14.48
N ASN A 135 -3.18 4.25 14.00
CA ASN A 135 -3.28 3.99 12.56
C ASN A 135 -4.27 4.95 11.89
N CYS A 136 -5.43 5.19 12.48
CA CYS A 136 -6.40 6.17 11.95
C CYS A 136 -5.81 7.59 11.88
N VAL A 137 -5.08 8.02 12.90
CA VAL A 137 -4.41 9.34 12.91
C VAL A 137 -3.38 9.44 11.79
N GLN A 138 -2.57 8.40 11.56
CA GLN A 138 -1.61 8.39 10.47
C GLN A 138 -2.28 8.49 9.09
N VAL A 139 -3.39 7.77 8.89
CA VAL A 139 -4.16 7.85 7.63
C VAL A 139 -4.71 9.25 7.43
N LEU A 140 -5.29 9.86 8.46
CA LEU A 140 -5.82 11.22 8.40
C LEU A 140 -4.72 12.26 8.12
N ASP A 141 -3.53 12.11 8.74
CA ASP A 141 -2.38 12.98 8.46
C ASP A 141 -1.92 12.87 7.00
N LEU A 142 -1.89 11.66 6.43
CA LEU A 142 -1.63 11.46 5.01
C LEU A 142 -2.71 12.09 4.12
N CYS A 143 -3.99 12.01 4.50
CA CYS A 143 -5.07 12.71 3.79
C CYS A 143 -4.88 14.23 3.82
N VAL A 144 -4.49 14.80 4.97
CA VAL A 144 -4.20 16.24 5.09
C VAL A 144 -3.01 16.62 4.21
N LYS A 145 -1.93 15.84 4.22
CA LYS A 145 -0.77 16.06 3.32
C LYS A 145 -1.16 15.99 1.85
N CYS A 146 -1.99 15.02 1.47
CA CYS A 146 -2.51 14.91 0.11
C CYS A 146 -3.30 16.18 -0.29
N ASN A 147 -4.19 16.65 0.58
CA ASN A 147 -4.96 17.87 0.34
C ASN A 147 -4.03 19.10 0.18
N ASN A 148 -3.02 19.24 1.03
CA ASN A 148 -2.04 20.33 0.91
C ASN A 148 -1.29 20.26 -0.43
N HIS A 149 -0.85 19.07 -0.85
CA HIS A 149 -0.19 18.89 -2.15
C HIS A 149 -1.10 19.25 -3.33
N ILE A 150 -2.40 18.96 -3.25
CA ILE A 150 -3.38 19.34 -4.28
C ILE A 150 -3.53 20.87 -4.32
N SER A 151 -3.61 21.52 -3.15
CA SER A 151 -3.70 22.98 -3.04
C SER A 151 -2.45 23.70 -3.57
N GLU A 152 -1.26 23.15 -3.35
CA GLU A 152 0.01 23.66 -3.89
C GLU A 152 0.22 23.32 -5.38
N LEU A 153 -0.76 22.71 -6.04
CA LEU A 153 -0.67 22.19 -7.41
C LEU A 153 0.44 21.16 -7.60
N ARG A 154 0.94 20.51 -6.54
CA ARG A 154 1.98 19.46 -6.59
C ARG A 154 1.34 18.09 -6.77
N PHE A 155 0.86 17.84 -8.00
CA PHE A 155 0.09 16.65 -8.33
C PHE A 155 0.83 15.30 -8.19
N TYR A 156 2.13 15.25 -8.52
CA TYR A 156 2.89 13.99 -8.40
C TYR A 156 3.06 13.51 -6.93
N PRO A 157 3.51 14.37 -5.98
CA PRO A 157 3.50 14.02 -4.56
C PRO A 157 2.11 13.66 -4.03
N ALA A 158 1.05 14.34 -4.51
CA ALA A 158 -0.32 14.01 -4.15
C ALA A 158 -0.69 12.58 -4.57
N LEU A 159 -0.41 12.19 -5.81
CA LEU A 159 -0.66 10.84 -6.32
C LEU A 159 0.15 9.79 -5.57
N LYS A 160 1.43 10.04 -5.28
CA LYS A 160 2.25 9.13 -4.47
C LYS A 160 1.70 8.93 -3.06
N THR A 161 1.13 9.99 -2.46
CA THR A 161 0.48 9.91 -1.16
C THR A 161 -0.82 9.10 -1.23
N ILE A 162 -1.59 9.26 -2.31
CA ILE A 162 -2.79 8.45 -2.56
C ILE A 162 -2.42 6.97 -2.73
N ASP A 163 -1.41 6.66 -3.53
CA ASP A 163 -0.94 5.28 -3.72
C ASP A 163 -0.45 4.65 -2.41
N LEU A 164 0.18 5.45 -1.54
CA LEU A 164 0.58 5.01 -0.21
C LEU A 164 -0.63 4.66 0.67
N ILE A 165 -1.67 5.51 0.65
CA ILE A 165 -2.93 5.26 1.37
C ILE A 165 -3.61 3.99 0.82
N GLU A 166 -3.65 3.84 -0.50
CA GLU A 166 -4.33 2.74 -1.20
C GLU A 166 -3.64 1.39 -0.95
N LYS A 167 -2.31 1.34 -1.02
CA LYS A 167 -1.55 0.07 -0.85
C LYS A 167 -1.32 -0.32 0.61
N ASN A 168 -0.96 0.62 1.47
CA ASN A 168 -0.47 0.28 2.83
C ASN A 168 -1.55 0.41 3.91
N TYR A 169 -2.54 1.29 3.70
CA TYR A 169 -3.43 1.67 4.79
C TYR A 169 -4.86 1.19 4.61
N LEU A 170 -5.39 1.03 3.39
CA LEU A 170 -6.77 0.57 3.16
C LEU A 170 -7.11 -0.76 3.86
N GLN A 171 -6.18 -1.71 3.88
CA GLN A 171 -6.38 -2.99 4.57
C GLN A 171 -6.29 -2.88 6.11
N ASN A 172 -5.60 -1.85 6.60
CA ASN A 172 -5.28 -1.65 8.01
C ASN A 172 -6.20 -0.65 8.72
N ILE A 173 -7.24 -0.13 8.05
CA ILE A 173 -8.21 0.79 8.65
C ILE A 173 -9.23 0.00 9.48
N PRO A 174 -9.27 0.16 10.81
CA PRO A 174 -10.20 -0.56 11.67
C PRO A 174 -11.65 -0.02 11.57
N VAL A 175 -11.82 1.24 11.14
CA VAL A 175 -13.13 1.91 11.03
C VAL A 175 -13.67 1.80 9.60
N LYS A 176 -14.72 1.00 9.42
CA LYS A 176 -15.35 0.77 8.11
C LYS A 176 -15.83 2.07 7.44
N THR A 177 -16.43 2.98 8.19
CA THR A 177 -16.94 4.25 7.65
C THR A 177 -15.83 5.12 7.07
N LEU A 178 -14.69 5.23 7.78
CA LEU A 178 -13.53 5.98 7.30
C LEU A 178 -12.95 5.34 6.04
N ARG A 179 -12.86 4.01 6.02
CA ARG A 179 -12.40 3.26 4.86
C ARG A 179 -13.28 3.52 3.63
N MET A 180 -14.60 3.38 3.76
CA MET A 180 -15.51 3.63 2.63
C MET A 180 -15.43 5.08 2.14
N LEU A 181 -15.35 6.05 3.05
CA LEU A 181 -15.19 7.45 2.67
C LEU A 181 -13.91 7.69 1.86
N ILE A 182 -12.79 7.09 2.28
CA ILE A 182 -11.52 7.21 1.56
C ILE A 182 -11.59 6.51 0.20
N GLU A 183 -12.13 5.29 0.14
CA GLU A 183 -12.31 4.53 -1.11
C GLU A 183 -13.18 5.29 -2.12
N GLU A 184 -14.24 5.97 -1.67
CA GLU A 184 -15.10 6.79 -2.53
C GLU A 184 -14.41 8.10 -2.99
N ARG A 185 -13.56 8.69 -2.14
CA ARG A 185 -12.90 9.98 -2.44
C ARG A 185 -11.67 9.86 -3.32
N ILE A 186 -10.92 8.76 -3.23
CA ILE A 186 -9.73 8.50 -4.07
C ILE A 186 -10.01 8.71 -5.58
N PRO A 187 -11.04 8.09 -6.20
CA PRO A 187 -11.29 8.26 -7.62
C PRO A 187 -11.70 9.70 -7.97
N ILE A 188 -12.42 10.38 -7.07
CA ILE A 188 -12.80 11.79 -7.25
C ILE A 188 -11.55 12.68 -7.30
N ILE A 189 -10.58 12.44 -6.41
CA ILE A 189 -9.31 13.17 -6.39
C ILE A 189 -8.49 12.87 -7.64
N LYS A 190 -8.36 11.60 -8.04
CA LYS A 190 -7.65 11.20 -9.27
C LYS A 190 -8.26 11.90 -10.50
N SER A 191 -9.59 11.92 -10.62
CA SER A 191 -10.30 12.63 -11.70
C SER A 191 -10.13 14.16 -11.63
N HIS A 192 -10.09 14.74 -10.43
CA HIS A 192 -9.82 16.17 -10.27
C HIS A 192 -8.41 16.54 -10.74
N ILE A 193 -7.40 15.74 -10.37
CA ILE A 193 -6.02 15.92 -10.82
C ILE A 193 -5.93 15.79 -12.34
N GLU A 194 -6.55 14.76 -12.93
CA GLU A 194 -6.62 14.57 -14.39
C GLU A 194 -7.17 15.82 -15.07
N LYS A 195 -8.35 16.31 -14.65
CA LYS A 195 -8.96 17.51 -15.23
C LYS A 195 -8.09 18.76 -15.12
N LYS A 196 -7.44 18.97 -13.96
CA LYS A 196 -6.56 20.12 -13.74
C LYS A 196 -5.31 20.06 -14.61
N VAL A 197 -4.70 18.89 -14.75
CA VAL A 197 -3.54 18.67 -15.60
C VAL A 197 -3.91 18.87 -17.08
N THR A 198 -5.04 18.33 -17.52
CA THR A 198 -5.54 18.54 -18.89
C THR A 198 -5.82 20.03 -19.18
N SER A 199 -6.35 20.78 -18.21
CA SER A 199 -6.51 22.24 -18.34
C SER A 199 -5.17 22.95 -18.55
N GLN A 200 -4.14 22.59 -17.77
CA GLN A 200 -2.79 23.16 -17.93
C GLN A 200 -2.19 22.85 -19.30
N VAL A 201 -2.42 21.62 -19.81
CA VAL A 201 -1.99 21.26 -21.16
C VAL A 201 -2.75 22.05 -22.22
N ASN A 202 -4.04 22.31 -22.03
CA ASN A 202 -4.82 23.11 -22.98
C ASN A 202 -4.36 24.57 -23.03
N GLU A 203 -4.07 25.17 -21.87
CA GLU A 203 -3.47 26.50 -21.78
C GLU A 203 -2.10 26.52 -22.50
N TRP A 204 -1.29 25.49 -22.29
CA TRP A 204 -0.02 25.34 -23.00
C TRP A 204 -0.21 25.15 -24.52
N LEU A 205 -1.20 24.37 -24.96
CA LEU A 205 -1.52 24.16 -26.38
C LEU A 205 -1.97 25.46 -27.07
N VAL A 206 -2.61 26.37 -26.34
CA VAL A 206 -2.96 27.70 -26.85
C VAL A 206 -1.71 28.58 -26.96
N LEU A 207 -0.87 28.60 -25.91
CA LEU A 207 0.38 29.35 -25.91
C LEU A 207 1.32 28.89 -27.03
N ILE A 208 1.51 27.59 -27.19
CA ILE A 208 2.43 27.06 -28.20
C ILE A 208 1.92 27.34 -29.61
N ARG A 209 0.59 27.34 -29.83
CA ARG A 209 -0.01 27.72 -31.11
C ARG A 209 0.22 29.19 -31.43
N SER A 210 0.14 30.09 -30.44
CA SER A 210 0.40 31.51 -30.66
C SER A 210 1.87 31.82 -30.91
N THR A 211 2.78 31.10 -30.24
CA THR A 211 4.23 31.27 -30.42
C THR A 211 4.79 30.51 -31.63
N ALA A 212 4.04 29.57 -32.20
CA ALA A 212 4.48 28.76 -33.35
C ALA A 212 4.92 29.65 -34.52
N LYS A 213 4.15 30.70 -34.84
CA LYS A 213 4.53 31.68 -35.86
C LYS A 213 5.92 32.28 -35.60
N ASP A 214 6.19 32.73 -34.37
CA ASP A 214 7.45 33.39 -34.03
C ASP A 214 8.63 32.41 -34.06
N ILE A 215 8.41 31.17 -33.60
CA ILE A 215 9.36 30.06 -33.69
C ILE A 215 9.71 29.80 -35.16
N GLY A 216 8.70 29.65 -36.02
CA GLY A 216 8.93 29.40 -37.43
C GLY A 216 9.57 30.57 -38.17
N GLN A 217 9.19 31.81 -37.87
CA GLN A 217 9.85 32.99 -38.43
C GLN A 217 11.31 33.07 -38.03
N THR A 218 11.62 32.76 -36.78
CA THR A 218 12.99 32.75 -36.27
C THR A 218 13.82 31.66 -36.94
N ALA A 219 13.28 30.44 -37.04
CA ALA A 219 13.93 29.33 -37.71
C ALA A 219 14.19 29.61 -39.21
N ILE A 220 13.20 30.19 -39.91
CA ILE A 220 13.35 30.57 -41.32
C ILE A 220 14.41 31.67 -41.50
N LYS A 221 14.48 32.65 -40.59
CA LYS A 221 15.55 33.67 -40.59
C LYS A 221 16.92 33.03 -40.41
N TYR A 222 17.06 32.04 -39.53
CA TYR A 222 18.31 31.29 -39.37
C TYR A 222 18.69 30.53 -40.64
N ALA A 223 17.75 29.84 -41.28
CA ALA A 223 17.98 29.19 -42.56
C ALA A 223 18.40 30.18 -43.66
N ALA A 224 17.82 31.39 -43.67
CA ALA A 224 18.23 32.46 -44.58
C ALA A 224 19.67 32.94 -44.32
N LEU A 225 20.04 33.15 -43.05
CA LEU A 225 21.40 33.53 -42.66
C LEU A 225 22.42 32.42 -42.94
N ALA A 226 22.03 31.14 -42.78
CA ALA A 226 22.86 30.00 -43.13
C ALA A 226 23.12 29.96 -44.63
N ARG A 227 22.06 30.12 -45.46
CA ARG A 227 22.20 30.21 -46.92
C ARG A 227 23.10 31.38 -47.35
N GLN A 228 22.99 32.54 -46.70
CA GLN A 228 23.86 33.68 -47.00
C GLN A 228 25.34 33.36 -46.69
N ARG A 229 25.62 32.74 -45.54
CA ARG A 229 26.99 32.31 -45.18
C ARG A 229 27.53 31.27 -46.16
N ASP A 230 26.71 30.34 -46.60
CA ASP A 230 27.09 29.35 -47.62
C ASP A 230 27.40 30.02 -48.97
N GLU A 231 26.61 31.01 -49.38
CA GLU A 231 26.88 31.78 -50.60
C GLU A 231 28.17 32.62 -50.48
N GLU A 232 28.45 33.20 -49.31
CA GLU A 232 29.66 33.96 -49.02
C GLU A 232 30.92 33.07 -48.99
N THR A 233 30.83 31.89 -48.35
CA THR A 233 31.94 30.92 -48.33
C THR A 233 32.23 30.36 -49.72
N LEU A 234 31.20 30.05 -50.52
CA LEU A 234 31.36 29.64 -51.92
C LEU A 234 31.91 30.77 -52.80
N ALA A 235 31.59 32.03 -52.51
CA ALA A 235 32.17 33.18 -53.21
C ALA A 235 33.65 33.37 -52.84
N CYS A 236 34.01 33.21 -51.56
CA CYS A 236 35.39 33.22 -51.10
C CYS A 236 36.20 32.06 -51.68
N GLN A 237 35.62 30.86 -51.76
CA GLN A 237 36.25 29.70 -52.38
C GLN A 237 36.52 29.95 -53.87
N ARG A 238 35.54 30.48 -54.62
CA ARG A 238 35.75 30.85 -56.03
C ARG A 238 36.86 31.88 -56.22
N LYS A 239 36.93 32.89 -55.35
CA LYS A 239 38.02 33.89 -55.37
C LYS A 239 39.38 33.26 -55.03
N ALA A 240 39.43 32.32 -54.09
CA ALA A 240 40.66 31.60 -53.73
C ALA A 240 41.12 30.66 -54.85
N GLU A 241 40.20 30.01 -55.57
CA GLU A 241 40.48 29.19 -56.74
C GLU A 241 40.98 30.05 -57.91
N GLU A 242 40.36 31.20 -58.16
CA GLU A 242 40.81 32.19 -59.16
C GLU A 242 42.20 32.77 -58.81
N GLN A 243 42.49 33.02 -57.52
CA GLN A 243 43.80 33.50 -57.06
C GLN A 243 44.87 32.41 -57.06
N SER A 244 44.52 31.14 -56.77
CA SER A 244 45.43 30.00 -56.90
C SER A 244 45.87 29.74 -58.34
N CYS A 245 45.05 30.10 -59.34
CA CYS A 245 45.48 30.10 -60.74
C CYS A 245 46.47 31.23 -61.10
N SER A 246 46.62 32.26 -60.25
CA SER A 246 47.54 33.40 -60.47
C SER A 246 48.88 33.32 -59.72
N GLY A 247 49.07 32.29 -58.89
CA GLY A 247 50.37 31.90 -58.35
C GLY A 247 51.10 32.99 -57.55
N LEU A 248 50.55 33.43 -56.40
CA LEU A 248 51.39 33.96 -55.31
C LEU A 248 50.67 33.90 -53.95
N GLU A 249 51.35 33.28 -52.98
CA GLU A 249 51.23 33.30 -51.51
C GLU A 249 49.97 32.73 -50.80
N ASP A 250 50.24 31.65 -50.05
CA ASP A 250 49.39 31.05 -49.01
C ASP A 250 49.19 32.01 -47.81
N PHE A 251 47.96 32.47 -47.60
CA PHE A 251 47.51 32.99 -46.30
C PHE A 251 46.54 32.00 -45.65
N PRO A 252 46.78 31.58 -44.38
CA PRO A 252 45.86 30.69 -43.68
C PRO A 252 44.65 31.50 -43.19
N TYR A 253 43.58 31.51 -43.97
CA TYR A 253 42.31 32.09 -43.52
C TYR A 253 41.72 31.17 -42.44
N THR A 254 41.74 31.63 -41.20
CA THR A 254 41.11 30.91 -40.09
C THR A 254 39.60 31.12 -40.22
N LEU A 255 38.90 30.09 -40.69
CA LEU A 255 37.44 30.00 -40.65
C LEU A 255 37.00 29.94 -39.19
N ASP A 256 36.77 31.10 -38.58
CA ASP A 256 36.12 31.19 -37.28
C ASP A 256 34.62 30.95 -37.50
N VAL A 257 34.24 29.68 -37.56
CA VAL A 257 32.83 29.27 -37.56
C VAL A 257 32.37 29.35 -36.12
N GLU A 258 31.92 30.52 -35.69
CA GLU A 258 31.03 30.59 -34.54
C GLU A 258 29.73 29.85 -34.90
N GLU A 259 29.68 28.55 -34.60
CA GLU A 259 28.46 27.77 -34.61
C GLU A 259 27.51 28.39 -33.57
N ILE A 260 26.63 29.28 -34.03
CA ILE A 260 25.50 29.72 -33.23
C ILE A 260 24.66 28.47 -32.97
N ASP A 261 24.71 27.97 -31.73
CA ASP A 261 23.92 26.85 -31.25
C ASP A 261 22.42 27.13 -31.48
N GLU A 262 21.87 26.62 -32.59
CA GLU A 262 20.47 26.78 -33.00
C GLU A 262 19.50 26.34 -31.89
N ASP A 263 19.93 25.41 -31.04
CA ASP A 263 19.16 24.84 -29.93
C ASP A 263 19.08 25.80 -28.72
N SER A 264 19.96 26.81 -28.67
CA SER A 264 19.98 27.82 -27.60
C SER A 264 18.90 28.90 -27.76
N VAL A 265 18.48 29.20 -29.00
CA VAL A 265 17.59 30.33 -29.32
C VAL A 265 16.11 29.91 -29.39
N LEU A 266 15.82 28.67 -29.81
CA LEU A 266 14.45 28.15 -29.92
C LEU A 266 13.98 27.44 -28.64
N LYS A 267 14.29 27.98 -27.45
CA LYS A 267 13.89 27.40 -26.16
C LYS A 267 12.46 27.80 -25.79
N PHE A 268 11.51 26.87 -25.96
CA PHE A 268 10.16 26.96 -25.40
C PHE A 268 9.96 25.85 -24.36
N ASP A 269 9.18 26.16 -23.32
CA ASP A 269 9.05 25.27 -22.16
C ASP A 269 8.10 24.09 -22.46
N LEU A 270 8.65 22.88 -22.50
CA LEU A 270 7.90 21.62 -22.59
C LEU A 270 7.54 21.04 -21.22
N THR A 271 8.00 21.64 -20.12
CA THR A 271 7.77 21.13 -18.75
C THR A 271 6.30 20.84 -18.45
N PRO A 272 5.32 21.68 -18.82
CA PRO A 272 3.91 21.39 -18.59
C PRO A 272 3.46 20.09 -19.27
N LEU A 273 3.94 19.86 -20.50
CA LEU A 273 3.61 18.67 -21.29
C LEU A 273 4.24 17.40 -20.70
N HIS A 274 5.54 17.45 -20.38
CA HIS A 274 6.24 16.31 -19.76
C HIS A 274 5.62 15.95 -18.41
N ARG A 275 5.32 16.97 -17.60
CA ARG A 275 4.66 16.80 -16.31
C ARG A 275 3.28 16.16 -16.49
N ALA A 276 2.50 16.61 -17.45
CA ALA A 276 1.19 16.07 -17.73
C ALA A 276 1.27 14.61 -18.18
N TYR A 277 2.16 14.28 -19.10
CA TYR A 277 2.37 12.91 -19.56
C TYR A 277 2.78 12.00 -18.40
N HIS A 278 3.73 12.44 -17.56
CA HIS A 278 4.16 11.69 -16.39
C HIS A 278 3.02 11.44 -15.40
N ILE A 279 2.18 12.44 -15.15
CA ILE A 279 1.01 12.30 -14.27
C ILE A 279 -0.01 11.29 -14.85
N HIS A 280 -0.28 11.34 -16.15
CA HIS A 280 -1.18 10.36 -16.80
C HIS A 280 -0.62 8.94 -16.77
N THR A 281 0.71 8.78 -16.85
CA THR A 281 1.38 7.49 -16.63
C THR A 281 1.19 7.00 -15.19
N CYS A 282 1.34 7.87 -14.19
CA CYS A 282 1.06 7.52 -12.79
C CYS A 282 -0.42 7.16 -12.54
N LEU A 283 -1.34 7.78 -13.28
CA LEU A 283 -2.78 7.45 -13.23
C LEU A 283 -3.12 6.14 -13.97
N GLY A 284 -2.19 5.55 -14.71
CA GLY A 284 -2.41 4.33 -15.49
C GLY A 284 -3.20 4.53 -16.79
N ILE A 285 -3.27 5.75 -17.31
CA ILE A 285 -3.99 6.10 -18.53
C ILE A 285 -3.12 6.84 -19.58
N PRO A 286 -1.87 6.42 -19.85
CA PRO A 286 -0.98 7.14 -20.78
C PRO A 286 -1.53 7.16 -22.22
N GLU A 287 -2.13 6.07 -22.70
CA GLU A 287 -2.65 5.97 -24.07
C GLU A 287 -3.79 6.96 -24.36
N LYS A 288 -4.69 7.17 -23.38
CA LYS A 288 -5.76 8.16 -23.52
C LYS A 288 -5.20 9.57 -23.72
N PHE A 289 -4.11 9.90 -23.03
CA PHE A 289 -3.47 11.20 -23.16
C PHE A 289 -2.70 11.35 -24.47
N ARG A 290 -2.05 10.28 -24.97
CA ARG A 290 -1.41 10.27 -26.29
C ARG A 290 -2.42 10.54 -27.39
N ASP A 291 -3.55 9.82 -27.37
CA ASP A 291 -4.65 10.02 -28.32
C ASP A 291 -5.24 11.43 -28.22
N TYR A 292 -5.38 11.95 -27.00
CA TYR A 292 -5.88 13.30 -26.76
C TYR A 292 -4.95 14.35 -27.36
N TYR A 293 -3.64 14.26 -27.08
CA TYR A 293 -2.64 15.19 -27.60
C TYR A 293 -2.62 15.17 -29.13
N TYR A 294 -2.52 13.98 -29.74
CA TYR A 294 -2.50 13.81 -31.19
C TYR A 294 -3.73 14.41 -31.86
N LYS A 295 -4.94 14.11 -31.36
CA LYS A 295 -6.19 14.66 -31.92
C LYS A 295 -6.27 16.17 -31.82
N ASN A 296 -5.85 16.76 -30.69
CA ASN A 296 -5.87 18.22 -30.54
C ASN A 296 -4.88 18.90 -31.49
N ARG A 297 -3.65 18.36 -31.61
CA ARG A 297 -2.65 18.92 -32.53
C ARG A 297 -3.08 18.78 -33.98
N LEU A 298 -3.67 17.66 -34.39
CA LEU A 298 -4.26 17.49 -35.72
C LEU A 298 -5.39 18.49 -36.01
N LEU A 299 -6.26 18.76 -35.02
CA LEU A 299 -7.30 19.79 -35.14
C LEU A 299 -6.71 21.20 -35.27
N GLN A 300 -5.66 21.51 -34.51
CA GLN A 300 -4.94 22.78 -34.63
C GLN A 300 -4.31 22.93 -36.02
N LEU A 301 -3.63 21.89 -36.52
CA LEU A 301 -3.03 21.87 -37.84
C LEU A 301 -4.07 22.07 -38.95
N SER A 302 -5.16 21.31 -38.93
CA SER A 302 -6.22 21.45 -39.95
C SER A 302 -6.86 22.83 -39.95
N SER A 303 -6.94 23.49 -38.78
CA SER A 303 -7.39 24.88 -38.66
C SER A 303 -6.34 25.89 -39.12
N ASP A 304 -5.06 25.68 -38.82
CA ASP A 304 -3.96 26.58 -39.21
C ASP A 304 -3.66 26.52 -40.72
N LEU A 305 -3.97 25.39 -41.36
CA LEU A 305 -3.83 25.20 -42.81
C LEU A 305 -4.92 25.90 -43.65
N GLN A 306 -5.94 26.49 -43.02
CA GLN A 306 -6.97 27.25 -43.73
C GLN A 306 -6.51 28.70 -43.91
N ILE A 307 -6.28 29.11 -45.16
CA ILE A 307 -6.00 30.51 -45.46
C ILE A 307 -7.31 31.31 -45.44
N SER A 308 -7.33 32.39 -44.66
CA SER A 308 -8.44 33.34 -44.69
C SER A 308 -8.40 34.16 -45.98
N SER A 309 -9.44 34.08 -46.80
CA SER A 309 -9.58 34.81 -48.08
C SER A 309 -9.65 36.34 -47.94
N THR A 310 -9.59 36.88 -46.73
CA THR A 310 -9.76 38.31 -46.43
C THR A 310 -8.50 39.16 -46.63
N GLN A 311 -7.31 38.55 -46.61
CA GLN A 311 -6.03 39.25 -46.83
C GLN A 311 -5.37 38.79 -48.13
N PRO A 312 -4.70 39.68 -48.88
CA PRO A 312 -3.91 39.28 -50.02
C PRO A 312 -2.88 38.23 -49.60
N PHE A 313 -2.78 37.13 -50.36
CA PHE A 313 -1.87 36.04 -50.06
C PHE A 313 -0.40 36.51 -49.97
N LEU A 314 -0.02 37.51 -50.77
CA LEU A 314 1.32 38.08 -50.74
C LEU A 314 1.70 38.72 -49.39
N GLU A 315 0.75 39.25 -48.63
CA GLU A 315 1.04 39.83 -47.31
C GLU A 315 1.02 38.76 -46.21
N SER A 316 0.27 37.68 -46.41
CA SER A 316 0.06 36.64 -45.40
C SER A 316 0.94 35.39 -45.57
N HIS A 317 1.53 35.14 -46.75
CA HIS A 317 2.29 33.92 -47.05
C HIS A 317 3.44 33.67 -46.06
N GLN A 318 4.18 34.71 -45.66
CA GLN A 318 5.27 34.56 -44.70
C GLN A 318 4.77 34.08 -43.35
N THR A 319 3.62 34.62 -42.91
CA THR A 319 3.02 34.25 -41.63
C THR A 319 2.41 32.86 -41.66
N PHE A 320 1.79 32.48 -42.78
CA PHE A 320 1.22 31.15 -43.00
C PHE A 320 2.32 30.08 -43.02
N LEU A 321 3.35 30.27 -43.84
CA LEU A 321 4.45 29.32 -43.97
C LEU A 321 5.30 29.25 -42.68
N ALA A 322 5.48 30.37 -41.97
CA ALA A 322 6.11 30.36 -40.65
C ALA A 322 5.28 29.62 -39.59
N GLN A 323 3.96 29.77 -39.57
CA GLN A 323 3.11 29.02 -38.64
C GLN A 323 3.28 27.51 -38.83
N ILE A 324 3.34 27.05 -40.09
CA ILE A 324 3.56 25.65 -40.44
C ILE A 324 4.95 25.18 -40.01
N ALA A 325 6.00 25.98 -40.30
CA ALA A 325 7.35 25.67 -39.84
C ALA A 325 7.40 25.49 -38.31
N GLY A 326 6.86 26.45 -37.57
CA GLY A 326 6.82 26.40 -36.12
C GLY A 326 6.03 25.23 -35.56
N TYR A 327 4.93 24.85 -36.19
CA TYR A 327 4.17 23.66 -35.80
C TYR A 327 5.04 22.40 -35.84
N PHE A 328 5.72 22.15 -36.95
CA PHE A 328 6.53 20.95 -37.12
C PHE A 328 7.82 20.96 -36.30
N ILE A 329 8.45 22.13 -36.11
CA ILE A 329 9.60 22.26 -35.19
C ILE A 329 9.20 21.90 -33.75
N VAL A 330 7.99 22.32 -33.32
CA VAL A 330 7.46 21.94 -32.00
C VAL A 330 7.22 20.44 -31.91
N GLU A 331 6.54 19.85 -32.89
CA GLU A 331 6.26 18.40 -32.87
C GLU A 331 7.52 17.55 -32.91
N ASP A 332 8.52 17.98 -33.67
CA ASP A 332 9.81 17.30 -33.77
C ASP A 332 10.57 17.31 -32.42
N ARG A 333 10.54 18.44 -31.70
CA ARG A 333 11.09 18.51 -30.33
C ARG A 333 10.32 17.64 -29.34
N VAL A 334 9.00 17.61 -29.46
CA VAL A 334 8.15 16.73 -28.64
C VAL A 334 8.45 15.27 -28.95
N LEU A 335 8.60 14.89 -30.22
CA LEU A 335 8.94 13.53 -30.64
C LEU A 335 10.27 13.07 -30.05
N ARG A 336 11.30 13.93 -30.07
CA ARG A 336 12.63 13.62 -29.51
C ARG A 336 12.65 13.54 -27.99
N THR A 337 11.89 14.40 -27.30
CA THR A 337 12.05 14.61 -25.85
C THR A 337 10.97 13.93 -25.03
N ALA A 338 9.76 13.76 -25.55
CA ALA A 338 8.58 13.36 -24.77
C ALA A 338 8.39 11.85 -24.60
N GLY A 339 9.47 11.06 -24.67
CA GLY A 339 9.51 9.66 -24.21
C GLY A 339 8.42 8.76 -24.79
N GLY A 340 8.04 8.99 -26.05
CA GLY A 340 6.98 8.26 -26.73
C GLY A 340 5.61 8.93 -26.72
N LEU A 341 5.41 10.16 -26.23
CA LEU A 341 4.09 10.82 -26.30
C LEU A 341 3.49 10.82 -27.73
N LEU A 342 4.33 11.07 -28.74
CA LEU A 342 4.03 10.96 -30.16
C LEU A 342 4.77 9.79 -30.79
N LEU A 343 4.14 9.15 -31.78
CA LEU A 343 4.82 8.19 -32.66
C LEU A 343 5.30 8.88 -33.94
N ALA A 344 6.41 8.40 -34.50
CA ALA A 344 6.94 8.91 -35.76
C ALA A 344 5.90 8.85 -36.91
N SER A 345 5.13 7.75 -36.98
CA SER A 345 4.06 7.57 -37.96
C SER A 345 2.93 8.61 -37.85
N GLN A 346 2.63 9.07 -36.63
CA GLN A 346 1.63 10.12 -36.40
C GLN A 346 2.12 11.47 -36.91
N VAL A 347 3.40 11.78 -36.70
CA VAL A 347 4.03 13.01 -37.21
C VAL A 347 4.11 12.97 -38.74
N GLU A 348 4.44 11.82 -39.32
CA GLU A 348 4.45 11.59 -40.76
C GLU A 348 3.07 11.81 -41.39
N THR A 349 2.01 11.25 -40.81
CA THR A 349 0.62 11.47 -41.29
C THR A 349 0.22 12.95 -41.22
N MET A 350 0.60 13.65 -40.14
CA MET A 350 0.38 15.10 -40.01
C MET A 350 1.15 15.88 -41.07
N TRP A 351 2.40 15.48 -41.35
CA TRP A 351 3.25 16.09 -42.37
C TRP A 351 2.68 15.90 -43.77
N GLU A 352 2.31 14.68 -44.16
CA GLU A 352 1.70 14.39 -45.47
C GLU A 352 0.43 15.23 -45.70
N THR A 353 -0.43 15.34 -44.67
CA THR A 353 -1.65 16.15 -44.73
C THR A 353 -1.32 17.63 -44.92
N ALA A 354 -0.32 18.15 -44.21
CA ALA A 354 0.12 19.53 -44.33
C ALA A 354 0.74 19.81 -45.70
N VAL A 355 1.63 18.95 -46.18
CA VAL A 355 2.25 19.05 -47.51
C VAL A 355 1.17 19.08 -48.58
N ALA A 356 0.25 18.11 -48.61
CA ALA A 356 -0.81 18.07 -49.60
C ALA A 356 -1.65 19.36 -49.63
N LYS A 357 -1.94 19.92 -48.45
CA LYS A 357 -2.73 21.16 -48.36
C LYS A 357 -1.93 22.40 -48.76
N VAL A 358 -0.68 22.53 -48.31
CA VAL A 358 0.24 23.60 -48.72
C VAL A 358 0.44 23.56 -50.23
N THR A 359 0.60 22.37 -50.79
CA THR A 359 0.75 22.16 -52.23
C THR A 359 -0.44 22.70 -53.01
N SER A 360 -1.64 22.24 -52.66
CA SER A 360 -2.89 22.70 -53.28
C SER A 360 -3.08 24.22 -53.17
N VAL A 361 -2.75 24.80 -52.01
CA VAL A 361 -2.85 26.24 -51.78
C VAL A 361 -1.84 27.00 -52.64
N LEU A 362 -0.58 26.57 -52.68
CA LEU A 362 0.45 27.24 -53.49
C LEU A 362 0.11 27.19 -54.98
N GLU A 363 -0.34 26.04 -55.50
CA GLU A 363 -0.79 25.91 -56.89
C GLU A 363 -1.94 26.88 -57.23
N GLU A 364 -2.95 26.94 -56.36
CA GLU A 364 -4.07 27.87 -56.52
C GLU A 364 -3.58 29.32 -56.51
N GLN A 365 -2.73 29.71 -55.56
CA GLN A 365 -2.25 31.09 -55.47
C GLN A 365 -1.32 31.47 -56.63
N PHE A 366 -0.43 30.57 -57.07
CA PHE A 366 0.40 30.81 -58.26
C PHE A 366 -0.44 30.97 -59.53
N SER A 367 -1.59 30.29 -59.64
CA SER A 367 -2.51 30.47 -60.77
C SER A 367 -3.18 31.85 -60.82
N HIS A 368 -3.35 32.51 -59.67
CA HIS A 368 -3.96 33.85 -59.55
C HIS A 368 -2.94 35.00 -59.56
N MET A 369 -1.64 34.73 -59.50
CA MET A 369 -0.61 35.76 -59.55
C MET A 369 -0.32 36.22 -60.98
N ASP A 370 -0.36 37.54 -61.21
CA ASP A 370 -0.15 38.16 -62.52
C ASP A 370 1.18 38.91 -62.65
N THR A 371 2.02 38.93 -61.61
CA THR A 371 3.29 39.67 -61.60
C THR A 371 4.46 38.73 -61.31
N ALA A 372 5.53 38.81 -62.13
CA ALA A 372 6.71 37.96 -62.00
C ALA A 372 7.44 38.16 -60.65
N SER A 373 7.50 39.40 -60.15
CA SER A 373 8.12 39.73 -58.86
C SER A 373 7.42 39.07 -57.66
N HIS A 374 6.08 38.97 -57.68
CA HIS A 374 5.30 38.33 -56.62
C HIS A 374 5.55 36.82 -56.55
N ILE A 375 5.66 36.16 -57.71
CA ILE A 375 6.00 34.73 -57.79
C ILE A 375 7.41 34.49 -57.24
N LEU A 376 8.37 35.37 -57.56
CA LEU A 376 9.75 35.25 -57.07
C LEU A 376 9.83 35.38 -55.54
N LEU A 377 9.07 36.31 -54.95
CA LEU A 377 9.08 36.54 -53.50
C LEU A 377 8.48 35.35 -52.73
N VAL A 378 7.36 34.80 -53.21
CA VAL A 378 6.79 33.58 -52.63
C VAL A 378 7.72 32.38 -52.83
N LYS A 379 8.34 32.26 -54.01
CA LYS A 379 9.31 31.19 -54.29
C LYS A 379 10.47 31.21 -53.30
N ASP A 380 11.09 32.37 -53.07
CA ASP A 380 12.25 32.47 -52.16
C ASP A 380 11.85 32.12 -50.71
N TYR A 381 10.67 32.53 -50.27
CA TYR A 381 10.20 32.14 -48.93
C TYR A 381 9.87 30.64 -48.82
N VAL A 382 9.31 30.03 -49.87
CA VAL A 382 9.03 28.58 -49.90
C VAL A 382 10.33 27.75 -49.96
N THR A 383 11.37 28.21 -50.67
CA THR A 383 12.68 27.52 -50.65
C THR A 383 13.34 27.63 -49.29
N LEU A 384 13.23 28.77 -48.61
CA LEU A 384 13.71 28.93 -47.23
C LEU A 384 12.95 28.05 -46.24
N LEU A 385 11.61 27.94 -46.38
CA LEU A 385 10.81 26.98 -45.62
C LEU A 385 11.31 25.54 -45.85
N GLY A 386 11.54 25.18 -47.11
CA GLY A 386 12.06 23.87 -47.50
C GLY A 386 13.41 23.57 -46.86
N ALA A 387 14.34 24.54 -46.90
CA ALA A 387 15.65 24.42 -46.26
C ALA A 387 15.53 24.24 -44.73
N THR A 388 14.68 25.04 -44.09
CA THR A 388 14.42 24.98 -42.64
C THR A 388 13.91 23.59 -42.24
N LEU A 389 12.84 23.10 -42.88
CA LEU A 389 12.23 21.82 -42.51
C LEU A 389 13.11 20.61 -42.85
N ARG A 390 13.97 20.72 -43.88
CA ARG A 390 14.96 19.68 -44.19
C ARG A 390 16.00 19.51 -43.08
N GLN A 391 16.38 20.58 -42.38
CA GLN A 391 17.27 20.48 -41.21
C GLN A 391 16.66 19.65 -40.08
N TYR A 392 15.33 19.67 -39.94
CA TYR A 392 14.57 18.88 -38.97
C TYR A 392 14.20 17.47 -39.49
N GLY A 393 14.70 17.06 -40.66
CA GLY A 393 14.52 15.71 -41.19
C GLY A 393 13.21 15.47 -41.96
N TYR A 394 12.48 16.53 -42.33
CA TYR A 394 11.24 16.40 -43.11
C TYR A 394 11.51 16.33 -44.63
N GLU A 395 10.73 15.50 -45.33
CA GLU A 395 10.76 15.40 -46.79
C GLU A 395 9.98 16.56 -47.43
N VAL A 396 10.71 17.44 -48.14
CA VAL A 396 10.18 18.66 -48.77
C VAL A 396 10.12 18.58 -50.31
N GLY A 397 10.35 17.40 -50.88
CA GLY A 397 10.38 17.18 -52.33
C GLY A 397 9.12 17.70 -53.03
N SER A 398 7.94 17.28 -52.57
CA SER A 398 6.65 17.64 -53.17
C SER A 398 6.36 19.15 -53.14
N ILE A 399 6.83 19.88 -52.11
CA ILE A 399 6.68 21.34 -52.02
C ILE A 399 7.56 22.03 -53.07
N LEU A 400 8.78 21.53 -53.27
CA LEU A 400 9.74 22.09 -54.23
C LEU A 400 9.36 21.77 -55.68
N GLU A 401 8.71 20.65 -55.95
CA GLU A 401 8.22 20.30 -57.30
C GLU A 401 7.20 21.31 -57.84
N ILE A 402 6.34 21.87 -56.99
CA ILE A 402 5.37 22.92 -57.40
C ILE A 402 6.08 24.17 -57.88
N LEU A 403 7.19 24.54 -57.24
CA LEU A 403 7.99 25.67 -57.69
C LEU A 403 8.50 25.43 -59.12
N ASN A 404 8.78 24.17 -59.49
CA ASN A 404 9.13 23.83 -60.87
C ASN A 404 7.93 23.95 -61.82
N HIS A 405 6.72 23.55 -61.41
CA HIS A 405 5.50 23.75 -62.21
C HIS A 405 5.17 25.23 -62.42
N SER A 406 5.42 26.09 -61.43
CA SER A 406 5.22 27.55 -61.55
C SER A 406 6.25 28.26 -62.46
N ARG A 407 7.32 27.57 -62.87
CA ARG A 407 8.42 28.14 -63.66
C ARG A 407 7.98 28.61 -65.04
N GLU A 408 7.12 27.83 -65.71
CA GLU A 408 6.63 28.17 -67.06
C GLU A 408 5.82 29.48 -67.01
N LYS A 409 4.89 29.58 -66.06
CA LYS A 409 4.10 30.80 -65.83
C LYS A 409 4.98 32.01 -65.50
N TYR A 410 6.00 31.83 -64.66
CA TYR A 410 6.96 32.91 -64.36
C TYR A 410 7.65 33.42 -65.63
N HIS A 411 8.11 32.52 -66.52
CA HIS A 411 8.75 32.90 -67.78
C HIS A 411 7.78 33.63 -68.72
N GLU A 412 6.53 33.20 -68.81
CA GLU A 412 5.50 33.87 -69.62
C GLU A 412 5.22 35.31 -69.13
N LEU A 413 5.08 35.50 -67.81
CA LEU A 413 4.88 36.81 -67.21
C LEU A 413 6.09 37.72 -67.41
N LEU A 414 7.31 37.19 -67.22
CA LEU A 414 8.55 37.94 -67.44
C LEU A 414 8.69 38.37 -68.91
N LEU A 415 8.38 37.48 -69.86
CA LEU A 415 8.41 37.81 -71.29
C LEU A 415 7.40 38.90 -71.64
N THR A 416 6.21 38.86 -71.03
CA THR A 416 5.17 39.87 -71.23
C THR A 416 5.60 41.23 -70.67
N GLU A 417 6.17 41.25 -69.46
CA GLU A 417 6.68 42.46 -68.83
C GLU A 417 7.86 43.08 -69.60
N CYS A 418 8.83 42.25 -70.03
CA CYS A 418 9.92 42.68 -70.89
C CYS A 418 9.42 43.24 -72.23
N ARG A 419 8.41 42.59 -72.84
CA ARG A 419 7.81 43.08 -74.08
C ARG A 419 7.17 44.44 -73.86
N GLN A 420 6.45 44.63 -72.77
CA GLN A 420 5.81 45.90 -72.44
C GLN A 420 6.84 47.01 -72.19
N GLN A 421 7.89 46.74 -71.42
CA GLN A 421 9.02 47.67 -71.22
C GLN A 421 9.69 48.07 -72.54
N ILE A 422 9.93 47.12 -73.45
CA ILE A 422 10.48 47.41 -74.78
C ILE A 422 9.52 48.28 -75.60
N THR A 423 8.21 48.01 -75.51
CA THR A 423 7.20 48.78 -76.25
C THR A 423 7.11 50.21 -75.72
N ASP A 424 7.18 50.41 -74.40
CA ASP A 424 7.18 51.72 -73.75
C ASP A 424 8.47 52.53 -74.06
N ILE A 425 9.61 51.85 -74.22
CA ILE A 425 10.88 52.46 -74.66
C ILE A 425 10.83 52.86 -76.14
N LEU A 426 10.14 52.07 -76.98
CA LEU A 426 9.97 52.38 -78.41
C LEU A 426 8.89 53.43 -78.70
N ALA A 427 7.96 53.64 -77.76
CA ALA A 427 6.89 54.63 -77.86
C ALA A 427 7.28 56.02 -77.30
N ASN A 428 8.31 56.09 -76.47
CA ASN A 428 9.02 57.31 -76.09
C ASN A 428 10.19 57.60 -77.04
#